data_AF-A0A2H3IYV1-F1
#
_entry.id   AF-A0A2H3IYV1-F1
#
_cell.length_a   1.000
_cell.length_b   1.000
_cell.length_c   1.000
_cell.angle_alpha   90.00
_cell.angle_beta   90.00
_cell.angle_gamma   90.00
#
_symmetry.space_group_name_H-M   'P 1'
#
loop_
_entity.id
_entity.type
_entity.pdbx_description
1 polymer ?
#
loop_
_entity_poly.entity_id
_entity_poly.type
_entity_poly.pdbx_seq_one_letter_code
_entity_poly.pdbx_strand_id
1 'polypeptide(L)' 'SVFYFGRGVAFISTARHADVLFVKHVNGDESALAVYRAHGGTTHILFEDFGVVLRVMRGVVHGELSVQE' A
#
# COMPACT_ATOMS: atom_id res chain seq x y z
N SER A 1 -4.41 10.64 -7.72
CA SER A 1 -3.83 9.66 -6.79
C SER A 1 -4.46 8.30 -6.99
N VAL A 2 -3.67 7.29 -7.32
CA VAL A 2 -4.06 5.90 -7.52
C VAL A 2 -3.60 5.09 -6.30
N PHE A 3 -4.57 4.51 -5.59
CA PHE A 3 -4.31 3.66 -4.42
C PHE A 3 -4.48 2.20 -4.79
N TYR A 4 -3.52 1.37 -4.39
CA TYR A 4 -3.56 -0.06 -4.70
C TYR A 4 -3.54 -0.93 -3.44
N PHE A 5 -4.36 -1.99 -3.44
CA PHE A 5 -4.48 -2.94 -2.35
C PHE A 5 -4.15 -4.35 -2.83
N GLY A 6 -3.14 -4.99 -2.23
CA GLY A 6 -2.74 -6.33 -2.65
C GLY A 6 -1.78 -7.04 -1.70
N ARG A 7 -1.51 -8.32 -2.00
CA ARG A 7 -0.59 -9.17 -1.22
C ARG A 7 0.33 -10.05 -2.10
N GLY A 8 -0.10 -10.46 -3.29
CA GLY A 8 0.62 -11.43 -4.12
C GLY A 8 1.43 -10.83 -5.28
N VAL A 9 2.45 -11.56 -5.73
CA VAL A 9 3.36 -11.21 -6.85
C VAL A 9 2.66 -10.84 -8.16
N ALA A 10 1.44 -11.35 -8.38
CA ALA A 10 0.61 -11.03 -9.55
C ALA A 10 0.28 -9.53 -9.66
N PHE A 11 0.44 -8.77 -8.56
CA PHE A 11 0.11 -7.35 -8.50
C PHE A 11 1.32 -6.42 -8.65
N ILE A 12 2.51 -6.96 -8.90
CA ILE A 12 3.75 -6.19 -9.03
C ILE A 12 3.68 -5.19 -10.20
N SER A 13 3.10 -5.59 -11.34
CA SER A 13 2.95 -4.69 -12.50
C SER A 13 2.01 -3.53 -12.19
N THR A 14 0.94 -3.77 -11.44
CA THR A 14 -0.01 -2.72 -11.03
C THR A 14 0.56 -1.83 -9.95
N ALA A 15 1.36 -2.39 -9.03
CA ALA A 15 2.04 -1.63 -7.97
C ALA A 15 2.99 -0.56 -8.53
N ARG A 16 3.56 -0.76 -9.72
CA ARG A 16 4.43 0.24 -10.38
C ARG A 16 3.69 1.51 -10.83
N HIS A 17 2.37 1.46 -10.93
CA HIS A 17 1.53 2.59 -11.34
C HIS A 17 0.77 3.20 -10.17
N ALA A 18 1.00 2.72 -8.94
CA ALA A 18 0.34 3.23 -7.75
C ALA A 18 1.16 4.35 -7.11
N ASP A 19 0.48 5.42 -6.71
CA ASP A 19 1.08 6.47 -5.88
C ASP A 19 1.28 5.97 -4.44
N VAL A 20 0.39 5.06 -3.98
CA VAL A 20 0.52 4.37 -2.68
C VAL A 20 0.12 2.92 -2.79
N LEU A 21 0.95 2.07 -2.19
CA LEU A 21 0.71 0.65 -2.08
C LEU A 21 0.30 0.28 -0.63
N PHE A 22 -0.91 -0.22 -0.45
CA PHE A 22 -1.32 -0.82 0.82
C PHE A 22 -1.16 -2.33 0.76
N VAL A 23 -0.30 -2.86 1.63
CA VAL A 23 0.07 -4.27 1.63
C VAL A 23 -0.45 -4.93 2.90
N LYS A 24 -1.33 -5.92 2.73
CA LYS A 24 -1.86 -6.68 3.86
C LYS A 24 -0.79 -7.62 4.42
N HIS A 25 -0.41 -7.41 5.67
CA HIS A 25 0.46 -8.32 6.42
C HIS A 25 -0.41 -9.31 7.20
N VAL A 26 0.03 -10.57 7.26
CA VAL A 26 -0.61 -11.62 8.07
C VAL A 26 0.49 -12.21 8.92
N ASN A 27 0.32 -12.20 10.24
CA ASN A 27 1.28 -12.65 11.25
C ASN A 27 2.22 -13.78 10.77
N GLY A 28 3.51 -13.45 10.62
CA GLY A 28 4.58 -14.39 10.28
C GLY A 28 4.78 -14.69 8.79
N ASP A 29 3.93 -14.16 7.90
CA ASP A 29 3.98 -14.41 6.45
C ASP A 29 4.40 -13.12 5.72
N GLU A 30 5.65 -13.09 5.24
CA GLU A 30 6.22 -11.93 4.57
C GLU A 30 5.54 -11.74 3.20
N SER A 31 4.83 -10.63 3.03
CA SER A 31 4.15 -10.34 1.76
C SER A 31 5.18 -10.14 0.65
N ALA A 32 5.07 -10.87 -0.45
CA ALA A 32 5.93 -10.67 -1.61
C ALA A 32 5.84 -9.23 -2.16
N LEU A 33 4.72 -8.53 -1.94
CA LEU A 33 4.56 -7.10 -2.24
C LEU A 33 5.30 -6.18 -1.25
N ALA A 34 5.46 -6.59 0.01
CA ALA A 34 6.22 -5.85 1.03
C ALA A 34 7.72 -5.98 0.80
N VAL A 35 8.17 -7.17 0.39
CA VAL A 35 9.56 -7.41 -0.03
C VAL A 35 9.85 -6.74 -1.38
N TYR A 36 8.82 -6.56 -2.21
CA TYR A 36 8.93 -5.85 -3.48
C TYR A 36 9.16 -4.35 -3.27
N ARG A 37 10.43 -3.96 -3.11
CA ARG A 37 10.88 -2.59 -3.38
C ARG A 37 10.87 -2.38 -4.90
N ALA A 38 9.85 -1.69 -5.40
CA ALA A 38 9.89 -1.21 -6.77
C ALA A 38 11.15 -0.37 -6.98
N HIS A 39 11.82 -0.53 -8.12
CA HIS A 39 12.90 0.37 -8.54
C HIS A 39 12.29 1.78 -8.67
N GLY A 40 12.64 2.67 -7.74
CA GLY A 40 12.04 4.00 -7.62
C GLY A 40 11.50 4.34 -6.23
N GLY A 41 11.46 3.41 -5.28
CA GLY A 41 11.14 3.72 -3.88
C GLY A 41 9.64 3.86 -3.59
N THR A 42 8.78 3.03 -4.20
CA THR A 42 7.33 3.08 -3.93
C THR A 42 7.01 2.97 -2.45
N THR A 43 6.42 4.04 -1.92
CA THR A 43 5.91 4.11 -0.54
C THR A 43 4.81 3.07 -0.35
N HIS A 44 5.05 2.14 0.58
CA HIS A 44 4.11 1.10 0.93
C HIS A 44 3.73 1.17 2.42
N ILE A 45 2.44 1.00 2.69
CA ILE A 45 1.88 1.00 4.03
C ILE A 45 1.45 -0.42 4.35
N LEU A 46 2.11 -1.03 5.34
CA LEU A 46 1.71 -2.32 5.88
C LEU A 46 0.48 -2.15 6.77
N PHE A 47 -0.49 -3.05 6.62
CA PHE A 47 -1.66 -3.09 7.49
C PHE A 47 -2.11 -4.52 7.76
N GLU A 48 -2.64 -4.76 8.96
CA GLU A 48 -3.22 -6.05 9.32
C GLU A 48 -4.75 -6.00 9.31
N ASP A 49 -5.29 -4.81 9.57
CA ASP A 49 -6.71 -4.53 9.74
C ASP A 49 -7.22 -3.48 8.73
N PHE A 50 -8.35 -3.78 8.08
CA PHE A 50 -8.95 -2.89 7.08
C PHE A 50 -9.52 -1.60 7.67
N GLY A 51 -9.90 -1.58 8.95
CA GLY A 51 -10.34 -0.38 9.66
C GLY A 51 -9.21 0.65 9.86
N VAL A 52 -7.96 0.21 9.92
CA VAL A 52 -6.79 1.12 9.91
C VAL A 52 -6.66 1.78 8.53
N VAL A 53 -6.69 1.00 7.47
CA VAL A 53 -6.63 1.49 6.08
C VAL A 53 -7.73 2.50 5.78
N LEU A 54 -8.98 2.18 6.15
CA LEU A 54 -10.13 3.03 5.86
C LEU A 54 -10.03 4.39 6.54
N ARG A 55 -9.43 4.46 7.74
CA ARG A 55 -9.16 5.73 8.42
C ARG A 55 -8.11 6.57 7.70
N VAL A 56 -7.02 5.95 7.27
CA VAL A 56 -5.96 6.64 6.49
C VAL A 56 -6.53 7.15 5.16
N MET A 57 -7.24 6.30 4.41
CA MET A 57 -7.85 6.72 3.13
C MET A 57 -8.84 7.87 3.32
N ARG A 58 -9.65 7.83 4.38
CA ARG A 58 -10.58 8.91 4.69
C ARG A 58 -9.85 10.24 4.90
N GLY A 59 -8.75 10.22 5.67
CA GLY A 59 -7.92 11.41 5.86
C GLY A 59 -7.34 11.94 4.55
N VAL A 60 -6.90 11.06 3.65
CA VAL A 60 -6.36 11.48 2.34
C VAL A 60 -7.45 12.05 1.43
N VAL A 61 -8.62 11.41 1.36
CA VAL A 61 -9.75 11.87 0.52
C VAL A 61 -10.30 13.21 1.01
N HIS A 62 -10.32 13.45 2.32
CA HIS A 62 -10.75 14.72 2.89
C HIS A 62 -9.65 15.80 2.91
N GLY A 63 -8.43 15.48 2.44
CA GLY A 63 -7.30 16.41 2.43
C GLY A 63 -6.66 16.66 3.80
N GLU A 64 -7.01 15.87 4.81
CA GLU A 64 -6.42 15.90 6.15
C GLU A 64 -5.03 15.25 6.17
N LEU A 65 -4.77 14.32 5.24
CA LEU A 65 -3.49 13.63 5.07
C LEU A 65 -3.02 13.75 3.63
N SER A 66 -1.71 13.90 3.44
CA SER A 66 -1.06 13.84 2.12
C SER A 66 -0.10 12.66 2.06
N VAL A 67 -0.08 11.99 0.92
CA VAL A 67 0.94 10.98 0.61
C VAL A 67 2.23 11.73 0.25
N GLN A 68 3.33 11.42 0.92
CA GLN A 68 4.66 11.87 0.53
C GLN A 68 5.39 10.75 -0.22
N GLU A 69 6.12 11.12 -1.28
CA GLU A 69 7.01 10.23 -2.05
C GLU A 69 8.16 9.71 -1.20
#